data_AF-A0A8S1Y9S5-F1
#
_entry.id   AF-A0A8S1Y9S5-F1
#
_cell.length_a   1.000
_cell.length_b   1.000
_cell.length_c   1.000
_cell.angle_alpha   90.00
_cell.angle_beta   90.00
_cell.angle_gamma   90.00
#
_symmetry.space_group_name_H-M   'P 1'
#
loop_
_entity.id
_entity.type
_entity.pdbx_description
1 polymer ?
#
loop_
_entity_poly.entity_id
_entity_poly.type
_entity_poly.pdbx_seq_one_letter_code
_entity_poly.pdbx_strand_id
1 'polypeptide(L)'
;MKMKQFLECEYALSNRIKCATCHTVIYKHDLKIGHIFLRKDEGQQFDKKVWYHVHCVKKWPTGEKGQELPLFRLQSLKAEDQLRIKELYRSLQEKPKSKKEIKVLSKQEQYENDPAQIDEDDDCIML
;
A
#
# COMPACT_ATOMS: atom_id res chain seq x y z
N MET A 1 34.40 -2.64 -3.88
CA MET A 1 33.52 -2.80 -2.69
C MET A 1 32.24 -3.51 -3.06
N LYS A 2 31.78 -4.49 -2.28
CA LYS A 2 30.41 -5.01 -2.39
C LYS A 2 29.58 -4.42 -1.26
N MET A 3 28.55 -3.65 -1.59
CA MET A 3 27.58 -3.14 -0.62
C MET A 3 26.50 -4.20 -0.41
N LYS A 4 26.25 -4.61 0.84
CA LYS A 4 25.14 -5.52 1.14
C LYS A 4 23.86 -4.69 1.18
N GLN A 5 22.91 -5.04 0.34
CA GLN A 5 21.62 -4.36 0.23
C GLN A 5 20.51 -5.31 0.66
N PHE A 6 19.55 -4.80 1.42
CA PHE A 6 18.32 -5.52 1.76
C PHE A 6 17.19 -4.54 2.05
N LEU A 7 15.97 -5.08 2.05
CA LEU A 7 14.77 -4.35 2.42
C LEU A 7 14.31 -4.76 3.82
N GLU A 8 13.76 -3.81 4.57
CA GLU A 8 13.26 -4.03 5.92
C GLU A 8 11.87 -3.41 6.04
N CYS A 9 10.89 -4.19 6.51
CA CYS A 9 9.54 -3.70 6.78
C CYS A 9 9.29 -3.66 8.28
N GLU A 10 8.93 -2.49 8.81
CA GLU A 10 8.69 -2.32 10.25
C GLU A 10 7.64 -1.24 10.50
N TYR A 11 6.98 -1.28 11.64
CA TYR A 11 6.25 -0.14 12.17
C TYR A 11 7.23 0.92 12.69
N ALA A 12 7.00 2.18 12.37
CA ALA A 12 7.85 3.26 12.84
C ALA A 12 7.86 3.34 14.38
N LEU A 13 9.04 3.25 14.98
CA LEU A 13 9.22 3.42 16.43
C LEU A 13 9.16 4.88 16.87
N SER A 14 9.41 5.83 15.95
CA SER A 14 9.41 7.27 16.21
C SER A 14 9.13 8.09 14.97
N ASN A 15 8.77 9.37 15.17
CA ASN A 15 8.45 10.35 14.13
C ASN A 15 9.69 11.10 13.62
N ARG A 16 10.89 10.52 13.76
CA ARG A 16 12.16 11.20 13.38
C ARG A 16 12.57 10.95 11.94
N ILE A 17 11.92 9.99 11.29
CA ILE A 17 12.26 9.54 9.95
C ILE A 17 11.36 10.26 8.95
N LYS A 18 11.96 10.76 7.87
CA LYS A 18 11.23 11.34 6.74
C LYS A 18 11.22 10.36 5.57
N CYS A 19 10.10 10.27 4.87
CA CYS A 19 10.00 9.49 3.66
C CYS A 19 10.83 10.14 2.55
N ALA A 20 11.64 9.36 1.84
CA ALA A 20 12.50 9.88 0.78
C ALA A 20 11.76 10.23 -0.52
N THR A 21 10.47 9.89 -0.66
CA THR A 21 9.66 10.22 -1.85
C THR A 21 8.87 11.51 -1.67
N CYS A 22 8.12 11.62 -0.57
CA CYS A 22 7.26 12.78 -0.30
C CYS A 22 7.86 13.77 0.70
N HIS A 23 9.02 13.45 1.29
CA HIS A 23 9.72 14.28 2.28
C HIS A 23 8.92 14.59 3.57
N THR A 24 7.74 13.98 3.73
CA THR A 24 6.94 14.08 4.96
C THR A 24 7.41 13.09 6.02
N VAL A 25 7.12 13.41 7.27
CA VAL A 25 7.46 12.56 8.43
C VAL A 25 6.62 11.28 8.40
N ILE A 26 7.27 10.15 8.69
CA ILE A 26 6.60 8.87 8.94
C ILE A 26 6.20 8.84 10.42
N TYR A 27 4.90 8.74 10.71
CA TYR A 27 4.42 8.73 12.09
C TYR A 27 4.68 7.41 12.80
N LYS A 28 4.81 7.46 14.12
CA LYS A 28 4.96 6.30 14.99
C LYS A 28 3.79 5.35 14.77
N HIS A 29 4.07 4.06 14.75
CA HIS A 29 3.13 2.98 14.44
C HIS A 29 2.68 2.91 12.96
N ASP A 30 3.06 3.85 12.10
CA ASP A 30 2.85 3.67 10.66
C ASP A 30 3.81 2.66 10.07
N LEU A 31 3.31 1.92 9.08
CA LEU A 31 4.10 0.97 8.33
C LEU A 31 5.05 1.69 7.37
N LYS A 32 6.33 1.30 7.38
CA LYS A 32 7.37 1.83 6.50
C LYS A 32 8.20 0.71 5.88
N ILE A 33 8.73 0.99 4.70
CA ILE A 33 9.65 0.12 3.96
C ILE A 33 11.00 0.82 3.90
N GLY A 34 12.04 0.15 4.38
CA GLY A 34 13.41 0.64 4.45
C GLY A 34 14.31 -0.05 3.44
N HIS A 35 15.05 0.72 2.65
CA HIS A 35 16.16 0.24 1.84
C HIS A 35 17.48 0.49 2.57
N ILE A 36 18.15 -0.60 2.94
CA ILE A 36 19.32 -0.59 3.81
C ILE A 36 20.54 -0.94 2.97
N PHE A 37 21.55 -0.07 3.03
CA PHE A 37 22.84 -0.25 2.38
C PHE A 37 23.91 -0.39 3.47
N LEU A 38 24.49 -1.58 3.62
CA LEU A 38 25.62 -1.80 4.51
C LEU A 38 26.91 -1.90 3.71
N ARG A 39 27.91 -1.15 4.15
CA ARG A 39 29.28 -1.27 3.64
C ARG A 39 29.99 -2.39 4.41
N LYS A 40 30.67 -3.29 3.69
CA LYS A 40 31.35 -4.45 4.27
C LYS A 40 32.82 -4.17 4.64
N ASP A 41 33.19 -2.92 4.88
CA ASP A 41 34.57 -2.55 5.21
C ASP A 41 34.77 -2.41 6.73
N GLU A 42 35.84 -3.02 7.23
CA GLU A 42 36.18 -3.37 8.62
C GLU A 42 36.30 -2.22 9.64
N GLY A 43 35.88 -0.98 9.35
CA GLY A 43 36.12 0.12 10.27
C GLY A 43 35.13 1.27 10.26
N GLN A 44 34.16 1.32 9.35
CA GLN A 44 33.31 2.50 9.21
C GLN A 44 31.87 2.13 8.86
N GLN A 45 31.03 2.09 9.89
CA GLN A 45 29.59 1.75 9.88
C GLN A 45 28.73 2.86 9.24
N PHE A 46 29.08 3.35 8.06
CA PHE A 46 28.18 4.23 7.31
C PHE A 46 27.10 3.39 6.63
N ASP A 47 26.12 2.99 7.43
CA ASP A 47 24.90 2.38 6.93
C ASP A 47 23.97 3.47 6.41
N LYS A 48 23.76 3.52 5.09
CA LYS A 48 22.72 4.38 4.53
C LYS A 48 21.39 3.66 4.67
N LYS A 49 20.42 4.30 5.31
CA LYS A 49 19.04 3.78 5.45
C LYS A 49 18.09 4.77 4.81
N VAL A 50 17.32 4.31 3.82
CA VAL A 50 16.33 5.14 3.14
C VAL A 50 14.96 4.57 3.41
N TRP A 51 14.07 5.38 4.00
CA TRP A 51 12.75 4.94 4.40
C TRP A 51 11.66 5.53 3.52
N TYR A 52 10.60 4.76 3.32
CA TYR A 52 9.46 5.12 2.49
C TYR A 52 8.16 4.76 3.21
N HIS A 53 7.12 5.59 3.03
CA HIS A 53 5.76 5.12 3.30
C HIS A 53 5.41 4.02 2.31
N VAL A 54 4.55 3.08 2.71
CA VAL A 54 4.06 2.00 1.85
C VAL A 54 3.48 2.55 0.54
N HIS A 55 2.59 3.53 0.63
CA HIS A 55 1.94 4.17 -0.54
C HIS A 55 2.89 5.06 -1.36
N CYS A 56 4.05 5.44 -0.81
CA CYS A 56 5.03 6.27 -1.51
C CYS A 56 6.02 5.44 -2.34
N VAL A 57 5.98 4.12 -2.26
CA VAL A 57 6.82 3.23 -3.08
C VAL A 57 6.23 3.15 -4.48
N LYS A 58 6.77 3.95 -5.40
CA LYS A 58 6.37 3.95 -6.83
C LYS A 58 7.12 2.91 -7.66
N LYS A 59 8.30 2.49 -7.20
CA LYS A 59 9.14 1.48 -7.83
C LYS A 59 9.74 0.63 -6.71
N TRP A 60 9.69 -0.68 -6.87
CA TRP A 60 10.31 -1.56 -5.88
C TRP A 60 11.83 -1.36 -5.88
N PRO A 61 12.47 -1.11 -4.72
CA PRO A 61 13.91 -0.91 -4.69
C PRO A 61 14.61 -2.23 -5.03
N THR A 62 15.53 -2.16 -5.99
CA THR A 62 16.34 -3.30 -6.43
C THR A 62 17.82 -3.01 -6.18
N GLY A 63 18.63 -4.07 -6.11
CA GLY A 63 20.07 -3.93 -5.87
C GLY A 63 20.83 -3.32 -7.05
N GLU A 64 22.14 -3.15 -6.89
CA GLU A 64 23.07 -2.55 -7.87
C GLU A 64 22.97 -3.11 -9.30
N LYS A 65 22.50 -4.35 -9.46
CA LYS A 65 22.36 -5.03 -10.77
C LYS A 65 20.91 -5.39 -11.11
N GLY A 66 19.94 -4.72 -10.48
CA GLY A 66 18.52 -5.06 -10.65
C GLY A 66 18.10 -6.37 -9.98
N GLN A 67 18.96 -6.95 -9.13
CA GLN A 67 18.64 -8.14 -8.36
C GLN A 67 17.51 -7.86 -7.35
N GLU A 68 16.65 -8.85 -7.15
CA GLU A 68 15.69 -8.85 -6.04
C GLU A 68 16.45 -8.83 -4.71
N LEU A 69 16.00 -7.98 -3.80
CA LEU A 69 16.58 -7.84 -2.48
C LEU A 69 15.80 -8.66 -1.47
N PRO A 70 16.47 -9.32 -0.52
CA PRO A 70 15.78 -10.01 0.55
C PRO A 70 15.00 -9.02 1.42
N LEU A 71 13.76 -9.40 1.77
CA LEU A 71 12.87 -8.61 2.61
C LEU A 71 12.87 -9.17 4.03
N PHE A 72 13.27 -8.34 5.00
CA PHE A 72 13.33 -8.69 6.41
C PHE A 72 12.15 -8.12 7.20
N ARG A 73 11.86 -8.75 8.35
CA ARG A 73 10.83 -8.38 9.34
C ARG A 73 9.39 -8.35 8.85
N LEU A 74 9.10 -8.85 7.65
CA LEU A 74 7.72 -9.01 7.18
C LEU A 74 6.87 -9.85 8.15
N GLN A 75 7.44 -10.93 8.71
CA GLN A 75 6.75 -11.83 9.63
C GLN A 75 6.38 -11.19 10.98
N SER A 76 7.04 -10.08 11.35
CA SER A 76 6.75 -9.35 12.59
C SER A 76 5.56 -8.39 12.46
N LEU A 77 4.99 -8.24 11.26
CA LEU A 77 3.83 -7.38 10.98
C LEU A 77 2.52 -8.18 11.07
N LYS A 78 1.40 -7.46 11.18
CA LYS A 78 0.06 -8.06 11.09
C LYS A 78 -0.16 -8.72 9.72
N ALA A 79 -0.93 -9.80 9.67
CA ALA A 79 -1.20 -10.53 8.43
C ALA A 79 -1.77 -9.65 7.31
N GLU A 80 -2.66 -8.72 7.65
CA GLU A 80 -3.24 -7.73 6.71
C GLU A 80 -2.15 -6.85 6.08
N ASP A 81 -1.21 -6.36 6.89
CA ASP A 81 -0.09 -5.53 6.42
C ASP A 81 0.92 -6.35 5.60
N GLN A 82 1.13 -7.62 5.96
CA GLN A 82 1.94 -8.53 5.16
C GLN A 82 1.36 -8.72 3.76
N LEU A 83 0.03 -8.91 3.66
CA LEU A 83 -0.66 -9.02 2.38
C LEU A 83 -0.56 -7.72 1.59
N ARG A 84 -0.75 -6.56 2.23
CA ARG A 84 -0.62 -5.25 1.58
C ARG A 84 0.77 -5.04 0.97
N ILE A 85 1.85 -5.42 1.66
CA ILE A 85 3.21 -5.30 1.13
C ILE A 85 3.44 -6.27 -0.04
N LYS A 86 2.95 -7.51 0.06
CA LYS A 86 3.05 -8.51 -1.01
C LYS A 86 2.29 -8.08 -2.27
N GLU A 87 1.10 -7.52 -2.11
CA GLU A 87 0.30 -6.97 -3.21
C GLU A 87 1.02 -5.81 -3.87
N LEU A 88 1.54 -4.87 -3.06
CA LEU A 88 2.33 -3.75 -3.55
C LEU A 88 3.55 -4.25 -4.34
N TYR A 89 4.26 -5.25 -3.83
CA TYR A 89 5.38 -5.86 -4.54
C TYR A 89 4.97 -6.40 -5.92
N ARG A 90 3.89 -7.21 -5.96
CA ARG A 90 3.36 -7.79 -7.20
C ARG A 90 2.96 -6.71 -8.20
N SER A 91 2.20 -5.71 -7.74
CA SER A 91 1.72 -4.61 -8.57
C SER A 91 2.84 -3.78 -9.21
N LEU A 92 4.01 -3.70 -8.57
CA LEU A 92 5.16 -2.96 -9.06
C LEU A 92 6.08 -3.80 -9.96
N GLN A 93 6.03 -5.13 -9.86
CA GLN A 93 6.75 -6.04 -10.76
C GLN A 93 6.03 -6.21 -12.10
N GLU A 94 4.70 -6.19 -12.08
CA GLU A 94 3.89 -6.22 -13.30
C GLU A 94 3.96 -4.85 -14.00
N LYS A 95 4.71 -4.74 -15.10
CA LYS A 95 4.59 -3.59 -16.02
C LYS A 95 3.10 -3.45 -16.41
N PRO A 96 2.57 -2.22 -16.56
CA PRO A 96 1.15 -2.03 -16.83
C PRO A 96 0.76 -2.74 -18.13
N LYS A 97 0.02 -3.84 -18.02
CA LYS A 97 -0.87 -4.25 -19.10
C LYS A 97 -1.95 -3.19 -19.14
N SER A 98 -1.90 -2.33 -20.16
CA SER A 98 -2.97 -1.39 -20.50
C SER A 98 -4.31 -2.11 -20.39
N LYS A 99 -5.12 -1.77 -19.37
CA LYS A 99 -6.52 -2.15 -19.31
C LYS A 99 -7.35 -0.88 -19.24
N LYS A 100 -7.92 -0.63 -20.41
CA LYS A 100 -8.97 0.32 -20.74
C LYS A 100 -10.11 0.23 -19.72
N GLU A 101 -10.70 1.40 -19.44
CA GLU A 101 -12.05 1.66 -18.94
C GLU A 101 -12.82 0.52 -18.26
N ILE A 102 -13.06 0.66 -16.96
CA ILE A 102 -14.32 0.19 -16.37
C ILE A 102 -15.21 1.44 -16.23
N LYS A 103 -15.86 1.81 -17.34
CA LYS A 103 -17.16 2.49 -17.30
C LYS A 103 -18.21 1.39 -17.17
N VAL A 104 -18.76 1.20 -15.98
CA VAL A 104 -20.12 0.65 -15.85
C VAL A 104 -20.85 1.56 -14.89
N LEU A 105 -21.38 2.63 -15.48
CA LEU A 105 -22.59 3.28 -15.01
C LEU A 105 -23.75 2.41 -15.50
N SER A 106 -24.39 1.64 -14.62
CA SER A 106 -25.78 1.22 -14.83
C SER A 106 -26.53 1.34 -13.51
N LYS A 107 -27.15 2.49 -13.42
CA LYS A 107 -28.22 2.89 -12.51
C LYS A 107 -29.48 2.05 -12.79
N GLN A 108 -30.17 1.62 -11.71
CA GLN A 108 -31.57 1.15 -11.61
C GLN A 108 -31.89 -0.19 -12.31
N GLU A 109 -32.68 -1.13 -11.78
CA GLU A 109 -34.01 -1.05 -11.15
C GLU A 109 -34.11 -2.05 -9.96
N GLN A 110 -34.58 -1.65 -8.78
CA GLN A 110 -35.97 -1.76 -8.29
C GLN A 110 -36.61 -3.16 -8.41
N TYR A 111 -36.77 -3.82 -7.27
CA TYR A 111 -38.05 -4.45 -6.92
C TYR A 111 -38.26 -4.38 -5.41
N GLU A 112 -39.23 -3.56 -5.03
CA GLU A 112 -39.98 -3.67 -3.79
C GLU A 112 -40.55 -5.08 -3.64
N ASN A 113 -40.43 -5.65 -2.46
CA ASN A 113 -41.36 -6.65 -1.94
C ASN A 113 -41.14 -6.72 -0.42
N ASP A 114 -41.81 -5.83 0.32
CA ASP A 114 -42.28 -6.17 1.67
C ASP A 114 -43.77 -5.81 1.75
N PRO A 115 -44.65 -6.74 2.15
CA PRO A 115 -46.09 -6.68 1.89
C PRO A 115 -46.88 -5.96 3.00
N ALA A 116 -48.03 -5.42 2.59
CA ALA A 116 -49.19 -5.06 3.40
C ALA A 116 -49.05 -3.89 4.38
N GLN A 117 -49.73 -2.77 4.09
CA GLN A 117 -50.96 -2.39 4.80
C GLN A 117 -51.83 -1.51 3.87
N ILE A 118 -53.10 -1.90 3.74
CA ILE A 118 -54.24 -1.17 3.17
C ILE A 118 -54.91 -0.42 4.32
N ASP A 119 -55.39 0.79 4.08
CA ASP A 119 -56.62 1.43 4.62
C ASP A 119 -56.55 2.91 4.19
N GLU A 120 -57.26 3.33 3.14
CA GLU A 120 -58.65 3.84 3.12
C GLU A 120 -58.74 5.37 3.35
N ASP A 121 -59.54 5.98 2.48
CA ASP A 121 -60.23 7.29 2.55
C ASP A 121 -59.61 8.60 2.03
N ASP A 122 -60.55 9.36 1.43
CA ASP A 122 -60.60 10.77 1.02
C ASP A 122 -60.15 11.21 -0.39
N ASP A 123 -61.17 11.26 -1.26
CA ASP A 123 -61.62 12.46 -1.98
C ASP A 123 -60.71 13.04 -3.09
N CYS A 124 -61.06 12.75 -4.35
CA CYS A 124 -61.55 13.80 -5.26
C CYS A 124 -62.07 13.24 -6.60
N ILE A 125 -63.29 13.65 -6.92
CA ILE A 125 -64.04 13.47 -8.17
C ILE A 125 -63.47 14.36 -9.30
N MET A 126 -63.86 14.07 -10.56
CA MET A 126 -64.36 14.98 -11.62
C MET A 126 -63.87 14.46 -12.99
N LEU A 127 -64.66 14.15 -14.02
CA LEU A 127 -66.08 14.27 -14.39
C LEU A 127 -66.36 13.16 -15.43
#